data_AF-A0A2K8N6M9-F1
#
_entry.id   AF-A0A2K8N6M9-F1
#
_cell.length_a   1.000
_cell.length_b   1.000
_cell.length_c   1.000
_cell.angle_alpha   90.00
_cell.angle_beta   90.00
_cell.angle_gamma   90.00
#
_symmetry.space_group_name_H-M   'P 1'
#
loop_
_entity.id
_entity.type
_entity.pdbx_description
1 polymer ?
#
loop_
_entity_poly.entity_id
_entity_poly.type
_entity_poly.pdbx_seq_one_letter_code
_entity_poly.pdbx_strand_id
1 'polypeptide(L)'
;MVVQCREVQERLSAHLDGELPEEEETAVATHLAHCPVCRIRLAELRSASLGVHEALAAWSAPPDFEHAVNRRITALRRAKQRFDAGIVALVATGLLALMAVAAPVVAYPIDHSFIRLAGHLLRGMRILLGLWWSSATIGAPVMTAMGIGIAFLSWIAAREIIRRTWRSSSTPG
;
A
#
# COMPACT_ATOMS: atom_id res chain seq x y z
N MET A 1 -0.06 -55.32 18.11
CA MET A 1 -1.40 -55.87 17.83
C MET A 1 -1.22 -57.11 16.97
N VAL A 2 -1.81 -58.25 17.33
CA VAL A 2 -1.65 -59.49 16.54
C VAL A 2 -2.69 -59.47 15.42
N VAL A 3 -2.28 -59.01 14.23
CA VAL A 3 -3.14 -59.04 13.03
C VAL A 3 -3.22 -60.47 12.51
N GLN A 4 -4.43 -60.94 12.20
CA GLN A 4 -4.64 -62.31 11.75
C GLN A 4 -4.25 -62.49 10.28
N CYS A 5 -3.82 -63.70 9.90
CA CYS A 5 -3.40 -64.00 8.53
C CYS A 5 -4.49 -63.67 7.49
N ARG A 6 -5.75 -63.92 7.82
CA ARG A 6 -6.89 -63.64 6.93
C ARG A 6 -7.00 -62.14 6.62
N GLU A 7 -6.94 -61.31 7.65
CA GLU A 7 -7.02 -59.84 7.52
C GLU A 7 -5.84 -59.30 6.70
N VAL A 8 -4.63 -59.83 6.92
CA VAL A 8 -3.46 -59.46 6.12
C VAL A 8 -3.63 -59.90 4.67
N GLN A 9 -4.10 -61.12 4.41
CA GLN A 9 -4.32 -61.64 3.06
C GLN A 9 -5.32 -60.81 2.26
N GLU A 10 -6.39 -60.32 2.90
CA GLU A 10 -7.37 -59.41 2.29
C GLU A 10 -6.75 -58.05 1.92
N ARG A 11 -5.66 -57.63 2.59
CA ARG A 11 -4.96 -56.36 2.36
C ARG A 11 -3.70 -56.46 1.49
N LEU A 12 -3.28 -57.66 1.08
CA LEU A 12 -2.03 -57.83 0.34
C LEU A 12 -2.03 -57.15 -1.04
N SER A 13 -3.17 -57.02 -1.71
CA SER A 13 -3.26 -56.29 -2.98
C SER A 13 -3.04 -54.80 -2.76
N ALA A 14 -3.76 -54.19 -1.82
CA ALA A 14 -3.59 -52.78 -1.48
C ALA A 14 -2.18 -52.47 -0.96
N HIS A 15 -1.56 -53.39 -0.21
CA HIS A 15 -0.15 -53.30 0.18
C HIS A 15 0.78 -53.31 -1.03
N LEU A 16 0.53 -54.18 -2.02
CA LEU A 16 1.31 -54.25 -3.25
C LEU A 16 1.20 -52.97 -4.08
N ASP A 17 0.01 -52.37 -4.12
CA ASP A 17 -0.28 -51.15 -4.87
C ASP A 17 0.12 -49.85 -4.12
N GLY A 18 0.51 -49.96 -2.85
CA GLY A 18 0.88 -48.82 -2.00
C GLY A 18 -0.31 -47.98 -1.54
N GLU A 19 -1.51 -48.57 -1.49
CA GLU A 19 -2.78 -47.90 -1.19
C GLU A 19 -3.20 -48.02 0.28
N LEU A 20 -2.42 -48.68 1.12
CA LEU A 20 -2.72 -48.79 2.55
C LEU A 20 -2.37 -47.49 3.31
N PRO A 21 -3.19 -47.07 4.29
CA PRO A 21 -2.81 -46.02 5.22
C PRO A 21 -1.64 -46.48 6.10
N GLU A 22 -0.85 -45.52 6.59
CA GLU A 22 0.43 -45.76 7.28
C GLU A 22 0.34 -46.74 8.48
N GLU A 23 -0.75 -46.66 9.25
CA GLU A 23 -0.99 -47.56 10.39
C GLU A 23 -1.20 -49.02 9.94
N GLU A 24 -1.94 -49.24 8.85
CA GLU A 24 -2.22 -50.56 8.31
C GLU A 24 -1.00 -51.15 7.58
N GLU A 25 -0.28 -50.30 6.85
CA GLU A 25 0.97 -50.67 6.18
C GLU A 25 1.99 -51.20 7.18
N THR A 26 2.16 -50.50 8.31
CA THR A 26 3.05 -50.94 9.40
C THR A 26 2.61 -52.30 9.97
N ALA A 27 1.30 -52.50 10.14
CA ALA A 27 0.75 -53.74 10.69
C ALA A 27 0.92 -54.93 9.73
N VAL A 28 0.68 -54.72 8.43
CA VAL A 28 0.89 -55.72 7.37
C VAL A 28 2.38 -56.05 7.22
N ALA A 29 3.26 -55.04 7.17
CA ALA A 29 4.71 -55.24 7.08
C ALA A 29 5.26 -56.03 8.28
N THR A 30 4.81 -55.70 9.50
CA THR A 30 5.18 -56.43 10.72
C THR A 30 4.75 -57.89 10.65
N HIS A 31 3.54 -58.17 10.14
CA HIS A 31 3.06 -59.54 9.98
C HIS A 31 3.85 -60.30 8.91
N LEU A 32 4.15 -59.68 7.78
CA LEU A 32 4.94 -60.27 6.70
C LEU A 32 6.37 -60.63 7.12
N ALA A 33 6.97 -59.90 8.07
CA ALA A 33 8.27 -60.25 8.63
C ALA A 33 8.26 -61.62 9.33
N HIS A 34 7.14 -62.00 9.94
CA HIS A 34 7.06 -63.20 10.79
C HIS A 34 6.26 -64.35 10.18
N CYS A 35 5.39 -64.08 9.19
CA CYS A 35 4.50 -65.09 8.60
C CYS A 35 4.96 -65.55 7.20
N PRO A 36 5.50 -66.77 7.05
CA PRO A 36 5.91 -67.29 5.74
C PRO A 36 4.73 -67.52 4.79
N VAL A 37 3.54 -67.86 5.30
CA VAL A 37 2.35 -68.12 4.47
C VAL A 37 1.90 -66.85 3.75
N CYS A 38 1.83 -65.72 4.47
CA CYS A 38 1.45 -64.44 3.87
C CYS A 38 2.53 -63.92 2.90
N ARG A 39 3.83 -64.23 3.13
CA ARG A 39 4.90 -63.93 2.17
C ARG A 39 4.76 -64.69 0.86
N ILE A 40 4.40 -65.99 0.92
CA ILE A 40 4.15 -66.79 -0.28
C ILE A 40 2.97 -66.21 -1.07
N ARG A 41 1.87 -65.89 -0.39
CA ARG A 41 0.71 -65.24 -1.04
C ARG A 41 1.06 -63.90 -1.69
N LEU A 42 1.86 -63.08 -1.02
CA LEU A 42 2.32 -61.82 -1.60
C LEU A 42 3.22 -62.05 -2.83
N ALA A 43 4.06 -63.08 -2.82
CA ALA A 43 4.87 -63.46 -3.97
C ALA A 43 4.03 -63.94 -5.16
N GLU A 44 2.96 -64.71 -4.91
CA GLU A 44 1.98 -65.12 -5.92
C GLU A 44 1.25 -63.91 -6.55
N LEU A 45 0.84 -62.95 -5.73
CA LEU A 45 0.21 -61.71 -6.22
C LEU A 45 1.19 -60.87 -7.05
N ARG A 46 2.46 -60.77 -6.60
CA ARG A 46 3.52 -60.09 -7.35
C ARG A 46 3.79 -60.74 -8.70
N SER A 47 3.85 -62.07 -8.78
CA SER A 47 4.08 -62.75 -10.05
C SER A 47 2.91 -62.57 -11.02
N ALA A 48 1.67 -62.60 -10.51
CA ALA A 48 0.49 -62.30 -11.31
C ALA A 48 0.50 -60.86 -11.86
N SER A 49 0.82 -59.88 -11.00
CA SER A 49 0.94 -58.47 -11.39
C SER A 49 2.03 -58.28 -12.46
N LEU A 50 3.22 -58.88 -12.27
CA LEU A 50 4.29 -58.85 -13.27
C LEU A 50 3.86 -59.45 -14.61
N GLY A 51 3.15 -60.59 -14.60
CA GLY A 51 2.65 -61.22 -15.82
C GLY A 51 1.65 -60.33 -16.58
N VAL A 52 0.79 -59.60 -15.86
CA VAL A 52 -0.12 -58.60 -16.47
C VAL A 52 0.68 -57.43 -17.06
N HIS A 53 1.66 -56.91 -16.31
CA HIS A 53 2.51 -55.82 -16.79
C HIS A 53 3.29 -56.20 -18.05
N GLU A 54 3.84 -57.41 -18.10
CA GLU A 54 4.57 -57.91 -19.27
C GLU A 54 3.64 -58.10 -20.48
N ALA A 55 2.44 -58.65 -20.26
CA ALA A 55 1.44 -58.78 -21.31
C ALA A 55 1.00 -57.42 -21.87
N LEU A 56 0.90 -56.39 -21.02
CA LEU A 56 0.55 -55.02 -21.40
C LEU A 56 1.74 -54.23 -21.96
N ALA A 57 2.98 -54.65 -21.74
CA ALA A 57 4.16 -53.94 -22.25
C ALA A 57 4.19 -53.87 -23.79
N ALA A 58 3.53 -54.83 -24.45
CA ALA A 58 3.34 -54.81 -25.91
C ALA A 58 2.37 -53.70 -26.39
N TRP A 59 1.56 -53.13 -25.50
CA TRP A 59 0.63 -52.05 -25.80
C TRP A 59 1.31 -50.70 -25.57
N SER A 60 1.96 -50.17 -26.62
CA SER A 60 2.44 -48.80 -26.62
C SER A 60 1.30 -47.81 -26.92
N ALA A 61 1.38 -46.62 -26.35
CA ALA A 61 0.51 -45.52 -26.76
C ALA A 61 0.63 -45.28 -28.30
N PRO A 62 -0.46 -44.86 -28.98
CA PRO A 62 -0.40 -44.53 -30.39
C PRO A 62 0.70 -43.50 -30.69
N PRO A 63 1.29 -43.52 -31.89
CA PRO A 63 2.17 -42.43 -32.32
C PRO A 63 1.43 -41.09 -32.19
N ASP A 64 2.14 -40.03 -31.83
CA ASP A 64 1.61 -38.69 -31.54
C ASP A 64 0.70 -38.53 -30.30
N PHE A 65 0.45 -39.58 -29.51
CA PHE A 65 -0.40 -39.46 -28.31
C PHE A 65 0.13 -38.39 -27.35
N GLU A 66 1.43 -38.39 -27.06
CA GLU A 66 2.06 -37.40 -26.19
C GLU A 66 1.87 -35.96 -26.71
N HIS A 67 2.10 -35.75 -28.01
CA HIS A 67 1.90 -34.45 -28.63
C HIS A 67 0.43 -34.02 -28.60
N ALA A 68 -0.51 -34.94 -28.83
CA ALA A 68 -1.95 -34.65 -28.76
C ALA A 68 -2.39 -34.25 -27.35
N VAL A 69 -1.93 -34.98 -26.33
CA VAL A 69 -2.18 -34.68 -24.91
C VAL A 69 -1.58 -33.32 -24.55
N ASN A 70 -0.31 -33.07 -24.89
CA ASN A 70 0.37 -31.81 -24.60
C ASN A 70 -0.28 -30.61 -25.30
N ARG A 71 -0.72 -30.77 -26.56
CA ARG A 71 -1.52 -29.74 -27.26
C ARG A 71 -2.83 -29.47 -26.52
N ARG A 72 -3.51 -30.49 -26.02
CA ARG A 72 -4.77 -30.31 -25.29
C ARG A 72 -4.54 -29.62 -23.94
N ILE A 73 -3.55 -30.04 -23.17
CA ILE A 73 -3.18 -29.43 -21.88
C ILE A 73 -2.82 -27.95 -22.07
N THR A 74 -1.98 -27.65 -23.07
CA THR A 74 -1.56 -26.27 -23.35
C THR A 74 -2.73 -25.40 -23.83
N ALA A 75 -3.64 -25.93 -24.64
CA ALA A 75 -4.85 -25.21 -25.06
C ALA A 75 -5.74 -24.84 -23.86
N LEU A 76 -5.98 -25.80 -22.94
CA LEU A 76 -6.76 -25.56 -21.72
C LEU A 76 -6.09 -24.53 -20.81
N ARG A 77 -4.77 -24.62 -20.60
CA ARG A 77 -4.01 -23.62 -19.83
C ARG A 77 -4.10 -22.22 -20.43
N ARG A 78 -3.94 -22.10 -21.76
CA ARG A 78 -4.05 -20.81 -22.47
C ARG A 78 -5.44 -20.21 -22.37
N ALA A 79 -6.50 -21.02 -22.50
CA ALA A 79 -7.87 -20.54 -22.37
C ALA A 79 -8.12 -19.96 -20.96
N LYS A 80 -7.69 -20.68 -19.91
CA LYS A 80 -7.78 -20.19 -18.53
C LYS A 80 -6.96 -18.91 -18.31
N GLN A 81 -5.71 -18.88 -18.78
CA GLN A 81 -4.85 -17.69 -18.65
C GLN A 81 -5.45 -16.46 -19.34
N ARG A 82 -6.06 -16.62 -20.52
CA ARG A 82 -6.75 -15.52 -21.23
C ARG A 82 -7.96 -15.01 -20.44
N PHE A 83 -8.72 -15.91 -19.83
CA PHE A 83 -9.86 -15.53 -19.00
C PHE A 83 -9.40 -14.76 -17.75
N ASP A 84 -8.42 -15.30 -17.02
CA ASP A 84 -7.86 -14.67 -15.82
C ASP A 84 -7.25 -13.29 -16.16
N ALA A 85 -6.50 -13.19 -17.26
CA ALA A 85 -5.96 -11.91 -17.73
C ALA A 85 -7.05 -10.90 -18.11
N GLY A 86 -8.16 -11.36 -18.71
CA GLY A 86 -9.31 -10.53 -19.02
C GLY A 86 -10.00 -9.98 -17.77
N ILE A 87 -10.19 -10.81 -16.73
CA ILE A 87 -10.72 -10.37 -15.45
C ILE A 87 -9.80 -9.35 -14.79
N VAL A 88 -8.49 -9.62 -14.75
CA VAL A 88 -7.51 -8.69 -14.15
C VAL A 88 -7.52 -7.35 -14.87
N ALA A 89 -7.54 -7.36 -16.21
CA ALA A 89 -7.62 -6.14 -17.00
C ALA A 89 -8.92 -5.36 -16.73
N LEU A 90 -10.06 -6.04 -16.62
CA LEU A 90 -11.35 -5.42 -16.30
C LEU A 90 -11.36 -4.79 -14.91
N VAL A 91 -10.84 -5.49 -13.90
CA VAL A 91 -10.73 -4.96 -12.52
C VAL A 91 -9.78 -3.76 -12.46
N ALA A 92 -8.59 -3.86 -13.08
CA ALA A 92 -7.62 -2.77 -13.10
C ALA A 92 -8.20 -1.51 -13.79
N THR A 93 -8.89 -1.70 -14.92
CA THR A 93 -9.56 -0.61 -15.63
C THR A 93 -10.68 0.01 -14.78
N GLY A 94 -11.48 -0.82 -14.10
CA GLY A 94 -12.53 -0.36 -13.20
C GLY A 94 -11.98 0.45 -12.01
N LEU A 95 -10.89 0.00 -11.39
CA LEU A 95 -10.21 0.72 -10.32
C LEU A 95 -9.65 2.06 -10.78
N LEU A 96 -9.01 2.11 -11.96
CA LEU A 96 -8.51 3.36 -12.54
C LEU A 96 -9.65 4.35 -12.82
N ALA A 97 -10.76 3.87 -13.38
CA ALA A 97 -11.94 4.69 -13.62
C ALA A 97 -12.55 5.22 -12.31
N LEU A 98 -12.68 4.36 -11.29
CA LEU A 98 -13.15 4.74 -9.96
C LEU A 98 -12.25 5.83 -9.35
N MET A 99 -10.93 5.65 -9.42
CA MET A 99 -9.96 6.63 -8.92
C MET A 99 -10.09 7.97 -9.65
N ALA A 100 -10.24 7.96 -10.98
CA ALA A 100 -10.43 9.18 -11.76
C ALA A 100 -11.72 9.93 -11.38
N VAL A 101 -12.81 9.21 -11.07
CA VAL A 101 -14.09 9.79 -10.63
C VAL A 101 -14.01 10.29 -9.19
N ALA A 102 -13.29 9.59 -8.30
CA ALA A 102 -13.18 9.94 -6.89
C ALA A 102 -12.17 11.09 -6.63
N ALA A 103 -11.13 11.22 -7.46
CA ALA A 103 -10.07 12.22 -7.26
C ALA A 103 -10.57 13.67 -7.10
N PRO A 104 -11.54 14.18 -7.91
CA PRO A 104 -12.08 15.52 -7.73
C PRO A 104 -12.81 15.69 -6.39
N VAL A 105 -13.53 14.68 -5.92
CA VAL A 105 -14.25 14.74 -4.63
C VAL A 105 -13.26 14.88 -3.47
N VAL A 106 -12.12 14.19 -3.56
CA VAL A 106 -11.05 14.25 -2.55
C VAL A 106 -10.24 15.54 -2.65
N ALA A 107 -9.98 16.04 -3.87
CA ALA A 107 -9.19 17.26 -4.09
C ALA A 107 -9.97 18.56 -3.84
N TYR A 108 -11.28 18.58 -4.14
CA TYR A 108 -12.16 19.74 -3.96
C TYR A 108 -12.11 20.41 -2.56
N PRO A 109 -12.16 19.68 -1.43
CA PRO A 109 -12.10 20.30 -0.11
C PRO A 109 -10.74 20.95 0.19
N ILE A 110 -9.66 20.47 -0.45
CA ILE A 110 -8.31 21.00 -0.27
C ILE A 110 -8.22 22.39 -0.90
N ASP A 111 -8.60 22.52 -2.18
CA ASP A 111 -8.54 23.80 -2.90
C ASP A 111 -9.42 24.87 -2.25
N HIS A 112 -10.65 24.53 -1.88
CA HIS A 112 -11.56 25.50 -1.31
C HIS A 112 -11.13 25.97 0.09
N SER A 113 -10.50 25.10 0.88
CA SER A 113 -9.93 25.47 2.19
C SER A 113 -8.74 26.40 2.05
N PHE A 114 -7.83 26.12 1.10
CA PHE A 114 -6.69 26.99 0.77
C PHE A 114 -7.14 28.36 0.25
N ILE A 115 -8.10 28.40 -0.68
CA ILE A 115 -8.64 29.65 -1.23
C ILE A 115 -9.30 30.49 -0.12
N ARG A 116 -10.06 29.87 0.80
CA ARG A 116 -10.65 30.57 1.95
C ARG A 116 -9.59 31.14 2.88
N LEU A 117 -8.57 30.35 3.23
CA LEU A 117 -7.47 30.79 4.10
C LEU A 117 -6.69 31.95 3.47
N ALA A 118 -6.31 31.83 2.20
CA ALA A 118 -5.66 32.91 1.46
C ALA A 118 -6.52 34.18 1.42
N GLY A 119 -7.83 34.02 1.21
CA GLY A 119 -8.78 35.13 1.26
C GLY A 119 -8.86 35.82 2.64
N HIS A 120 -8.77 35.06 3.75
CA HIS A 120 -8.70 35.62 5.09
C HIS A 120 -7.37 36.35 5.35
N LEU A 121 -6.24 35.77 4.93
CA LEU A 121 -4.92 36.39 5.06
C LEU A 121 -4.83 37.70 4.27
N LEU A 122 -5.32 37.73 3.03
CA LEU A 122 -5.38 38.95 2.21
C LEU A 122 -6.27 40.02 2.83
N ARG A 123 -7.43 39.64 3.38
CA ARG A 123 -8.31 40.57 4.11
C ARG A 123 -7.61 41.16 5.33
N GLY A 124 -6.97 40.31 6.14
CA GLY A 124 -6.19 40.74 7.31
C GLY A 124 -5.04 41.66 6.93
N MET A 125 -4.27 41.30 5.90
CA MET A 125 -3.17 42.11 5.39
C MET A 125 -3.66 43.47 4.88
N ARG A 126 -4.79 43.53 4.16
CA ARG A 126 -5.37 44.78 3.68
C ARG A 126 -5.84 45.68 4.83
N ILE A 127 -6.38 45.10 5.90
CA ILE A 127 -6.75 45.83 7.13
C ILE A 127 -5.49 46.39 7.79
N LEU A 128 -4.46 45.56 7.99
CA LEU A 128 -3.18 46.00 8.59
C LEU A 128 -2.50 47.09 7.77
N LEU A 129 -2.46 46.96 6.45
CA LEU A 129 -1.96 48.02 5.55
C LEU A 129 -2.78 49.30 5.67
N GLY A 130 -4.11 49.20 5.78
CA GLY A 130 -5.00 50.34 5.98
C GLY A 130 -4.75 51.06 7.31
N LEU A 131 -4.59 50.31 8.40
CA LEU A 131 -4.22 50.88 9.70
C LEU A 131 -2.83 51.53 9.65
N TRP A 132 -1.86 50.88 9.03
CA TRP A 132 -0.51 51.43 8.85
C TRP A 132 -0.49 52.70 8.00
N TRP A 133 -1.27 52.75 6.92
CA TRP A 133 -1.42 53.96 6.12
C TRP A 133 -2.07 55.10 6.91
N SER A 134 -3.11 54.80 7.70
CA SER A 134 -3.76 55.80 8.56
C SER A 134 -2.82 56.38 9.61
N SER A 135 -2.00 55.53 10.26
CA SER A 135 -1.01 56.00 11.22
C SER A 135 0.14 56.76 10.57
N ALA A 136 0.53 56.42 9.34
CA ALA A 136 1.52 57.19 8.57
C ALA A 136 0.99 58.58 8.20
N THR A 137 -0.26 58.67 7.74
CA THR A 137 -0.88 59.96 7.35
C THR A 137 -1.16 60.89 8.52
N ILE A 138 -1.48 60.35 9.70
CA ILE A 138 -1.81 61.16 10.88
C ILE A 138 -0.56 61.41 11.76
N GLY A 139 0.30 60.41 11.94
CA GLY A 139 1.42 60.48 12.88
C GLY A 139 2.60 61.34 12.40
N ALA A 140 2.95 61.27 11.12
CA ALA A 140 4.07 62.05 10.57
C ALA A 140 3.84 63.58 10.63
N PRO A 141 2.70 64.13 10.16
CA PRO A 141 2.48 65.58 10.23
C PRO A 141 2.34 66.07 11.68
N VAL A 142 1.70 65.29 12.57
CA VAL A 142 1.57 65.66 13.99
C VAL A 142 2.94 65.77 14.68
N MET A 143 3.84 64.82 14.45
CA MET A 143 5.20 64.90 15.00
C MET A 143 5.99 66.09 14.45
N THR A 144 5.87 66.39 13.14
CA THR A 144 6.54 67.56 12.56
C THR A 144 5.98 68.88 13.08
N ALA A 145 4.65 69.01 13.21
CA ALA A 145 4.01 70.21 13.76
C ALA A 145 4.41 70.43 15.23
N MET A 146 4.47 69.36 16.02
CA MET A 146 4.91 69.43 17.41
C MET A 146 6.38 69.85 17.52
N GLY A 147 7.25 69.31 16.66
CA GLY A 147 8.67 69.70 16.58
C GLY A 147 8.86 71.18 16.20
N ILE A 148 8.13 71.67 15.19
CA ILE A 148 8.17 73.09 14.78
C ILE A 148 7.68 73.99 15.92
N GLY A 149 6.60 73.61 16.60
CA GLY A 149 6.07 74.35 17.75
C GLY A 149 7.09 74.48 18.87
N ILE A 150 7.77 73.38 19.23
CA ILE A 150 8.83 73.39 20.25
C ILE A 150 9.98 74.30 19.82
N ALA A 151 10.47 74.16 18.59
CA ALA A 151 11.57 74.99 18.08
C ALA A 151 11.22 76.49 18.06
N PHE A 152 9.98 76.82 17.69
CA PHE A 152 9.50 78.20 17.67
C PHE A 152 9.39 78.79 19.08
N LEU A 153 8.86 78.03 20.05
CA LEU A 153 8.83 78.43 21.46
C LEU A 153 10.24 78.61 22.02
N SER A 154 11.17 77.70 21.71
CA SER A 154 12.58 77.83 22.10
C SER A 154 13.24 79.07 21.49
N TRP A 155 12.94 79.40 20.23
CA TRP A 155 13.46 80.59 19.57
C TRP A 155 12.93 81.88 20.20
N ILE A 156 11.62 81.94 20.51
CA ILE A 156 11.01 83.07 21.21
C ILE A 156 11.64 83.25 22.59
N ALA A 157 11.79 82.15 23.35
CA ALA A 157 12.40 82.18 24.67
C ALA A 157 13.86 82.67 24.60
N ALA A 158 14.65 82.13 23.67
CA ALA A 158 16.04 82.57 23.45
C ALA A 158 16.11 84.05 23.07
N ARG A 159 15.24 84.51 22.16
CA ARG A 159 15.17 85.91 21.74
C ARG A 159 14.80 86.84 22.90
N GLU A 160 13.89 86.43 23.76
CA GLU A 160 13.47 87.21 24.92
C GLU A 160 14.58 87.27 25.98
N ILE A 161 15.29 86.17 26.23
CA ILE A 161 16.47 86.15 27.12
C ILE A 161 17.57 87.08 26.60
N ILE A 162 17.88 87.03 25.31
CA ILE A 162 18.89 87.91 24.69
C ILE A 162 18.46 89.38 24.80
N ARG A 163 17.18 89.69 24.56
CA ARG A 163 16.64 91.05 24.71
C ARG A 163 16.70 91.54 26.16
N ARG A 164 16.45 90.68 27.14
CA ARG A 164 16.51 91.04 28.57
C ARG A 164 17.94 91.28 29.03
N THR A 165 18.89 90.43 28.62
CA THR A 165 20.32 90.57 28.94
C THR A 165 20.93 91.84 28.34
N TRP A 166 20.60 92.17 27.09
CA TRP A 166 21.00 93.45 26.47
C TRP A 166 20.43 94.66 27.21
N ARG A 167 19.18 94.59 27.67
CA ARG A 167 18.56 95.67 28.45
C ARG A 167 19.22 95.86 29.82
N SER A 168 19.61 94.78 30.50
CA SER A 168 20.33 94.87 31.77
C SER A 168 21.76 95.38 31.64
N SER A 169 22.43 95.20 30.49
CA SER A 169 23.79 95.72 30.27
C SER A 169 23.82 97.18 29.81
N SER A 170 22.68 97.75 29.39
CA SER A 170 22.57 99.13 28.92
C SER A 170 22.26 100.17 30.01
N THR A 171 22.24 99.79 31.29
CA THR A 171 22.14 100.73 32.42
C THR A 171 23.42 100.73 33.26
N PRO A 172 24.39 101.61 32.99
CA PRO A 172 25.33 102.09 33.99
C PRO A 172 24.79 103.35 34.65
N GLY A 173 25.11 103.48 35.94
CA GLY A 173 24.76 104.60 36.80
C GLY A 173 25.57 105.87 36.55
#